data_AF-A0A132A3Q1-F1
#
_entry.id   AF-A0A132A3Q1-F1
#
_cell.length_a   1.000
_cell.length_b   1.000
_cell.length_c   1.000
_cell.angle_alpha   90.00
_cell.angle_beta   90.00
_cell.angle_gamma   90.00
#
_symmetry.space_group_name_H-M   'P 1'
#
loop_
_entity.id
_entity.type
_entity.pdbx_description
1 polymer ?
#
loop_
_entity_poly.entity_id
_entity_poly.type
_entity_poly.pdbx_seq_one_letter_code
_entity_poly.pdbx_strand_id
1 'polypeptide(L)'
;MRLTCFLSSFRREFIGPIPKHKGNVLRGKDRFVPPVTTKKKVAFFRRLAYEEEAMRYLSSPYISEIQENQYLQSIGRDHPSYWDDFTRRPIIDPIKQTYSMDFMMKLNVSRSFEEED
;
A
#
# COMPACT_ATOMS: atom_id res chain seq x y z
N MET A 1 -28.33 -25.38 3.72
CA MET A 1 -28.36 -23.89 3.77
C MET A 1 -28.25 -23.36 5.22
N ARG A 2 -27.21 -23.71 5.97
CA ARG A 2 -27.02 -23.24 7.37
C ARG A 2 -26.01 -22.09 7.51
N LEU A 3 -25.05 -21.98 6.58
CA LEU A 3 -24.02 -20.93 6.57
C LEU A 3 -24.57 -19.55 6.19
N THR A 4 -25.61 -19.50 5.35
CA THR A 4 -26.26 -18.24 4.93
C THR A 4 -26.98 -17.54 6.09
N CYS A 5 -27.59 -18.30 7.00
CA CYS A 5 -28.28 -17.76 8.19
C CYS A 5 -27.32 -17.16 9.23
N PHE A 6 -26.10 -17.69 9.33
CA PHE A 6 -25.06 -17.18 10.25
C PHE A 6 -24.39 -15.92 9.71
N LEU A 7 -24.31 -15.76 8.39
CA LEU A 7 -23.81 -14.54 7.75
C LEU A 7 -24.83 -13.40 7.76
N SER A 8 -26.13 -13.71 7.89
CA SER A 8 -27.22 -12.73 8.04
C SER A 8 -27.49 -12.29 9.49
N SER A 9 -26.91 -12.94 10.49
CA SER A 9 -27.11 -12.58 11.91
C SER A 9 -26.31 -11.35 12.35
N PHE A 10 -25.27 -10.96 11.61
CA PHE A 10 -24.62 -9.67 11.78
C PHE A 10 -25.51 -8.58 11.19
N ARG A 11 -26.45 -8.10 12.01
CA ARG A 11 -27.34 -6.99 11.70
C ARG A 11 -26.52 -5.83 11.11
N ARG A 12 -26.89 -5.45 9.89
CA ARG A 12 -26.62 -4.12 9.35
C ARG A 12 -27.39 -3.15 10.23
N GLU A 13 -26.76 -2.49 11.20
CA GLU A 13 -27.26 -1.27 11.86
C GLU A 13 -26.40 -0.95 13.09
N PHE A 14 -25.28 -0.25 12.86
CA PHE A 14 -24.87 0.78 13.81
C PHE A 14 -24.18 1.91 13.04
N ILE A 15 -25.00 2.87 12.61
CA ILE A 15 -24.55 4.22 12.22
C ILE A 15 -24.73 5.08 13.48
N GLY A 16 -24.03 4.74 14.55
CA GLY A 16 -23.89 5.68 15.66
C GLY A 16 -23.05 6.88 15.19
N PRO A 17 -23.21 8.07 15.80
CA PRO A 17 -22.30 9.17 15.54
C PRO A 17 -20.86 8.69 15.81
N ILE A 18 -19.93 9.08 14.93
CA ILE A 18 -18.50 8.79 15.11
C ILE A 18 -18.12 9.19 16.55
N PRO A 19 -17.63 8.26 17.40
CA PRO A 19 -17.36 8.58 18.79
C PRO A 19 -16.36 9.74 18.82
N LYS A 20 -16.78 10.88 19.36
CA LYS A 20 -15.91 12.05 19.53
C LYS A 20 -15.01 11.81 20.74
N HIS A 21 -13.93 11.06 20.55
CA HIS A 21 -12.86 10.91 21.53
C HIS A 21 -11.74 11.93 21.25
N LYS A 22 -10.98 12.31 22.28
CA LYS A 22 -9.83 13.22 22.13
C LYS A 22 -8.75 12.50 21.30
N GLY A 23 -8.46 13.00 20.10
CA GLY A 23 -7.47 12.41 19.20
C GLY A 23 -8.00 12.18 17.78
N ASN A 24 -7.19 11.55 16.93
CA ASN A 24 -7.58 11.25 15.56
C ASN A 24 -8.43 9.97 15.50
N VAL A 25 -9.67 10.08 15.08
CA VAL A 25 -10.65 8.98 15.04
C VAL A 25 -10.22 7.80 14.15
N LEU A 26 -9.33 8.02 13.18
CA LEU A 26 -8.85 6.98 12.27
C LEU A 26 -7.58 6.26 12.76
N ARG A 27 -6.97 6.69 13.86
CA ARG A 27 -5.64 6.22 14.31
C ARG A 27 -5.62 5.91 15.81
N GLY A 28 -4.69 5.06 16.23
CA GLY A 28 -4.52 4.67 17.64
C GLY A 28 -5.31 3.41 18.04
N LYS A 29 -5.31 3.12 19.34
CA LYS A 29 -5.95 1.93 19.94
C LYS A 29 -7.48 2.02 19.84
N ASP A 30 -8.04 3.17 20.21
CA ASP A 30 -9.48 3.40 20.23
C ASP A 30 -9.90 4.14 18.95
N ARG A 31 -9.78 3.47 17.80
CA ARG A 31 -10.12 4.03 16.49
C ARG A 31 -11.49 3.56 15.98
N PHE A 32 -12.14 4.41 15.19
CA PHE A 32 -13.33 4.01 14.46
C PHE A 32 -12.97 3.08 13.31
N VAL A 33 -13.60 1.90 13.27
CA VAL A 33 -13.47 0.94 12.17
C VAL A 33 -14.77 0.95 11.37
N PRO A 34 -14.77 1.42 10.11
CA PRO A 34 -15.97 1.44 9.30
C PRO A 34 -16.47 0.01 9.02
N PRO A 35 -17.79 -0.25 9.08
CA PRO A 35 -18.33 -1.59 8.89
C PRO A 35 -18.13 -2.07 7.44
N VAL A 36 -17.89 -3.38 7.30
CA VAL A 36 -17.74 -4.02 5.99
C VAL A 36 -19.12 -4.31 5.40
N THR A 37 -19.56 -3.48 4.46
CA THR A 37 -20.83 -3.66 3.76
C THR A 37 -20.79 -4.84 2.79
N THR A 38 -21.96 -5.41 2.46
CA THR A 38 -22.06 -6.51 1.50
C THR A 38 -21.52 -6.13 0.12
N LYS A 39 -21.70 -4.87 -0.32
CA LYS A 39 -21.12 -4.36 -1.57
C LYS A 39 -19.59 -4.47 -1.58
N LYS A 40 -18.92 -4.14 -0.47
CA LYS A 40 -17.46 -4.29 -0.34
C LYS A 40 -17.04 -5.76 -0.41
N LYS A 41 -17.79 -6.66 0.24
CA LYS A 41 -17.51 -8.12 0.17
C LYS A 41 -17.61 -8.65 -1.26
N VAL A 42 -18.69 -8.31 -1.98
CA VAL A 42 -18.88 -8.74 -3.38
C VAL A 42 -17.79 -8.16 -4.29
N ALA A 43 -17.44 -6.88 -4.12
CA ALA A 43 -16.36 -6.25 -4.89
C ALA A 43 -15.01 -6.93 -4.66
N PHE A 44 -14.71 -7.33 -3.42
CA PHE A 44 -13.51 -8.08 -3.08
C PHE A 44 -13.44 -9.42 -3.80
N PHE A 45 -14.51 -10.24 -3.76
CA PHE A 45 -14.54 -11.52 -4.47
C PHE A 45 -14.41 -11.39 -5.98
N ARG A 46 -14.98 -10.32 -6.58
CA ARG A 46 -14.80 -10.05 -8.01
C ARG A 46 -13.34 -9.76 -8.37
N ARG A 47 -12.63 -9.02 -7.51
CA ARG A 47 -11.19 -8.77 -7.71
C ARG A 47 -10.38 -10.05 -7.59
N LEU A 48 -10.67 -10.89 -6.58
CA LEU A 48 -10.01 -12.19 -6.44
C LEU A 48 -10.23 -13.09 -7.66
N ALA A 49 -11.45 -13.17 -8.17
CA ALA A 49 -11.75 -13.97 -9.36
C ALA A 49 -10.98 -13.48 -10.60
N TYR A 50 -10.88 -12.16 -10.77
CA TYR A 50 -10.08 -11.57 -11.85
C TYR A 50 -8.58 -11.85 -11.70
N GLU A 51 -8.05 -11.75 -10.48
CA GLU A 51 -6.65 -12.07 -10.20
C GLU A 51 -6.35 -13.55 -10.45
N GLU A 52 -7.25 -14.46 -10.06
CA GLU A 52 -7.12 -15.90 -10.32
C GLU A 52 -7.11 -16.20 -11.82
N GLU A 53 -7.99 -15.56 -12.59
CA GLU A 53 -8.01 -15.67 -14.05
C GLU A 53 -6.70 -15.16 -14.66
N ALA A 54 -6.19 -14.01 -14.23
CA ALA A 54 -4.92 -13.48 -14.69
C ALA A 54 -3.75 -14.43 -14.36
N MET A 55 -3.70 -14.97 -13.13
CA MET A 55 -2.67 -15.94 -12.75
C MET A 55 -2.71 -17.20 -13.62
N ARG A 56 -3.90 -17.69 -13.94
CA ARG A 56 -4.06 -18.86 -14.82
C ARG A 56 -3.43 -18.61 -16.19
N TYR A 57 -3.67 -17.46 -16.81
CA TYR A 57 -3.08 -17.14 -18.11
C TYR A 57 -1.56 -16.91 -18.01
N LEU A 58 -1.10 -16.22 -16.96
CA LEU A 58 0.34 -15.96 -16.75
C LEU A 58 1.13 -17.24 -16.41
N SER A 59 0.48 -18.27 -15.86
CA SER A 59 1.12 -19.53 -15.51
C SER A 59 1.56 -20.38 -16.71
N SER A 60 0.98 -20.15 -17.88
CA SER A 60 1.24 -20.92 -19.10
C SER A 60 1.75 -20.00 -20.20
N PRO A 61 3.04 -19.60 -20.15
CA PRO A 61 3.62 -18.72 -21.16
C PRO A 61 3.70 -19.43 -22.52
N TYR A 62 3.57 -18.64 -23.59
CA TYR A 62 3.71 -19.14 -24.97
C TYR A 62 5.17 -19.48 -25.31
N ILE A 63 6.12 -18.74 -24.74
CA ILE A 63 7.56 -18.88 -24.98
C ILE A 63 8.18 -19.42 -23.70
N SER A 64 9.02 -20.46 -23.83
CA SER A 64 9.80 -20.95 -22.70
C SER A 64 11.01 -20.06 -22.44
N GLU A 65 11.51 -20.06 -21.20
CA GLU A 65 12.72 -19.30 -20.85
C GLU A 65 13.92 -19.62 -21.76
N ILE A 66 14.04 -20.89 -22.20
CA ILE A 66 15.09 -21.33 -23.12
C ILE A 66 14.95 -20.65 -24.48
N GLN A 67 13.73 -20.58 -25.03
CA GLN A 67 13.45 -19.94 -26.31
C GLN A 67 13.67 -18.42 -26.23
N GLU A 68 13.28 -17.80 -25.12
CA GLU A 68 13.55 -16.38 -24.87
C GLU A 68 15.05 -16.11 -24.83
N ASN A 69 15.83 -16.91 -24.10
CA ASN A 69 17.28 -16.77 -24.02
C ASN A 69 17.96 -16.95 -25.38
N GLN A 70 17.52 -17.92 -26.18
CA GLN A 70 18.04 -18.12 -27.54
C GLN A 70 17.75 -16.90 -28.43
N TYR A 71 16.56 -16.33 -28.34
CA TYR A 71 16.21 -15.12 -29.07
C TYR A 71 17.06 -13.92 -28.61
N LEU A 72 17.23 -13.73 -27.30
CA LEU A 72 18.05 -12.67 -26.73
C LEU A 72 19.51 -12.76 -27.21
N GLN A 73 20.09 -13.97 -27.21
CA GLN A 73 21.42 -14.21 -27.77
C GLN A 73 21.50 -13.88 -29.25
N SER A 74 20.47 -14.19 -30.04
CA SER A 74 20.42 -13.89 -31.49
C SER A 74 20.47 -12.39 -31.79
N ILE A 75 19.95 -11.55 -30.88
CA ILE A 75 19.97 -10.09 -30.99
C ILE A 75 21.15 -9.47 -30.21
N GLY A 76 22.08 -10.29 -29.68
CA GLY A 76 23.26 -9.83 -28.94
C GLY A 76 22.93 -9.20 -27.59
N ARG A 77 21.87 -9.65 -26.91
CA ARG A 77 21.47 -9.19 -25.57
C ARG A 77 21.51 -10.33 -24.57
N ASP A 78 21.99 -10.05 -23.37
CA ASP A 78 21.98 -11.04 -22.28
C ASP A 78 20.65 -11.06 -21.52
N HIS A 79 19.95 -9.92 -21.50
CA HIS A 79 18.71 -9.74 -20.73
C HIS A 79 17.62 -9.00 -21.54
N PRO A 80 16.34 -9.26 -21.24
CA PRO A 80 15.23 -8.48 -21.79
C PRO A 80 15.30 -7.00 -21.39
N SER A 81 14.70 -6.12 -22.18
CA SER A 81 14.70 -4.67 -21.90
C SER A 81 14.02 -4.30 -20.58
N TYR A 82 13.11 -5.14 -20.09
CA TYR A 82 12.37 -4.95 -18.83
C TYR A 82 13.09 -5.55 -17.62
N TRP A 83 14.26 -6.18 -17.81
CA TRP A 83 15.05 -6.77 -16.71
C TRP A 83 15.46 -5.74 -15.67
N ASP A 84 15.64 -4.49 -16.09
CA ASP A 84 16.13 -3.37 -15.30
C ASP A 84 15.02 -2.54 -14.63
N ASP A 85 13.77 -3.02 -14.70
CA ASP A 85 12.61 -2.35 -14.12
C ASP A 85 12.78 -2.17 -12.60
N PHE A 86 12.19 -1.08 -12.10
CA PHE A 86 12.27 -0.62 -10.70
C PHE A 86 11.95 -1.68 -9.63
N THR A 87 11.35 -2.81 -10.02
CA THR A 87 11.06 -3.96 -9.16
C THR A 87 12.30 -4.72 -8.68
N ARG A 88 13.42 -4.62 -9.41
CA ARG A 88 14.68 -5.33 -9.09
C ARG A 88 15.79 -4.42 -8.63
N ARG A 89 15.59 -3.10 -8.70
CA ARG A 89 16.54 -2.13 -8.16
C ARG A 89 16.40 -2.15 -6.63
N PRO A 90 17.50 -2.26 -5.87
CA PRO A 90 17.43 -2.01 -4.44
C PRO A 90 16.89 -0.59 -4.23
N ILE A 91 15.83 -0.45 -3.43
CA ILE A 91 15.35 0.86 -2.99
C ILE A 91 16.41 1.40 -2.05
N ILE A 92 17.36 2.14 -2.61
CA ILE A 92 18.33 2.90 -1.84
C ILE A 92 17.61 4.18 -1.44
N ASP A 93 17.06 4.18 -0.23
CA ASP A 93 16.55 5.42 0.36
C ASP A 93 17.71 6.43 0.35
N PRO A 94 17.51 7.64 -0.21
CA PRO A 94 18.57 8.64 -0.19
C PRO A 94 18.96 8.91 1.26
N ILE A 95 20.27 8.94 1.53
CA ILE A 95 20.80 9.29 2.84
C ILE A 95 20.16 10.63 3.23
N LYS A 96 19.43 10.64 4.36
CA LYS A 96 18.85 11.88 4.88
C LYS A 96 19.99 12.84 5.18
N GLN A 97 20.12 13.87 4.35
CA GLN A 97 21.10 14.92 4.55
C GLN A 97 20.66 15.74 5.75
N THR A 98 21.47 15.75 6.81
CA THR A 98 21.27 16.63 7.96
C THR A 98 22.25 17.78 7.87
N TYR A 99 21.73 19.00 7.71
CA TYR A 99 22.56 20.20 7.65
C TYR A 99 22.72 20.79 9.06
N SER A 100 23.90 21.34 9.34
CA SER A 100 24.16 22.08 10.59
C SER A 100 23.15 23.23 10.80
N MET A 101 22.69 23.85 9.71
CA MET A 101 21.68 24.90 9.73
C MET A 101 20.36 24.45 10.37
N ASP A 102 19.93 23.21 10.15
CA ASP A 102 18.68 22.68 10.70
C ASP A 102 18.74 22.59 12.23
N PHE A 103 19.93 22.34 12.78
CA PHE A 103 20.17 22.36 14.22
C PHE A 103 20.21 23.79 14.77
N MET A 104 20.85 24.72 14.05
CA MET A 104 20.94 26.13 14.46
C MET A 104 19.57 26.81 14.46
N MET A 105 18.66 26.46 13.54
CA MET A 105 17.31 27.00 13.52
C MET A 105 16.50 26.67 14.78
N LYS A 106 16.80 25.55 15.46
CA LYS A 106 16.13 25.22 16.74
C LYS A 106 16.52 26.15 17.88
N LEU A 107 17.68 26.81 17.82
CA LEU A 107 18.12 27.77 18.84
C LEU A 107 17.27 29.05 18.82
N ASN A 108 16.62 29.36 17.70
CA ASN A 108 15.71 30.51 17.60
C ASN A 108 14.39 30.31 18.36
N VAL A 109 14.07 29.09 18.82
CA VAL A 109 12.82 28.80 19.55
C VAL A 109 12.79 29.53 20.90
N SER A 110 13.94 29.77 21.53
CA SER A 110 14.06 30.51 22.80
C SER A 110 14.39 31.99 22.59
N ARG A 111 14.27 32.51 21.37
CA ARG A 111 14.54 33.93 21.10
C ARG A 111 13.38 34.76 21.61
N SER A 112 13.58 35.44 22.74
CA SER A 112 12.75 36.55 23.19
C SER A 112 13.35 37.87 22.74
N PHE A 113 12.51 38.87 22.53
CA PHE A 113 12.97 40.26 22.44
C PHE A 113 13.25 40.77 23.86
N GLU A 114 14.20 41.69 24.00
CA GLU A 114 14.32 42.46 25.24
C GLU A 114 13.02 43.25 25.41
N GLU A 115 12.33 43.06 26.53
CA GLU A 115 11.19 43.90 26.88
C GLU A 115 11.76 45.32 27.05
N GLU A 116 11.35 46.26 26.19
CA GLU A 116 11.65 47.68 26.34
C GLU A 116 10.90 48.19 27.59
N ASP A 117 11.64 48.44 28.67
CA ASP A 117 11.17 49.15 29.88
C ASP A 117 10.75 50.61 29.55
#